data_AF-A0A813IGI1-F1
#
_entry.id   AF-A0A813IGI1-F1
#
_cell.length_a   1.000
_cell.length_b   1.000
_cell.length_c   1.000
_cell.angle_alpha   90.00
_cell.angle_beta   90.00
_cell.angle_gamma   90.00
#
_symmetry.space_group_name_H-M   'P 1'
#
loop_
_entity.id
_entity.type
_entity.pdbx_description
1 polymer ?
#
loop_
_entity_poly.entity_id
_entity_poly.type
_entity_poly.pdbx_seq_one_letter_code
_entity_poly.pdbx_strand_id
1 'polypeptide(L)'
;MALWLLGFCAALAVFLLLLYLIVFREATPRKKAKEEDGDAADHDRPLNQEPWCPQLEVKNWKEVGLFDGCPWSFDGCGSAQEVVERIWKVPVCKGLQGGHEALLSRVKEVLVARVQLVVPKEVYFCVIYQLANGSELFGGPPTEHT
;
A
#
# COMPACT_ATOMS: atom_id res chain seq x y z
N MET A 1 31.92 56.38 22.50
CA MET A 1 32.72 55.13 22.57
C MET A 1 31.97 53.95 23.21
N ALA A 2 31.03 54.15 24.14
CA ALA A 2 30.35 53.05 24.84
C ALA A 2 29.40 52.18 23.98
N LEU A 3 28.81 52.70 22.88
CA LEU A 3 27.89 51.92 22.03
C LEU A 3 28.58 50.84 21.18
N TRP A 4 29.87 50.97 20.88
CA TRP A 4 30.61 49.99 20.08
C TRP A 4 30.96 48.72 20.88
N LEU A 5 31.10 48.85 22.20
CA LEU A 5 31.42 47.73 23.10
C LEU A 5 30.24 46.75 23.24
N LEU A 6 29.00 47.27 23.29
CA LEU A 6 27.80 46.45 23.39
C LEU A 6 27.55 45.61 22.11
N GLY A 7 27.77 46.18 20.93
CA GLY A 7 27.65 45.46 19.67
C GLY A 7 28.68 44.34 19.52
N PHE A 8 29.92 44.60 19.96
CA PHE A 8 30.99 43.60 19.92
C PHE A 8 30.75 42.43 20.87
N CYS A 9 30.24 42.69 22.08
CA CYS A 9 29.89 41.63 23.03
C CYS A 9 28.75 40.73 22.51
N ALA A 10 27.73 41.30 21.88
CA ALA A 10 26.63 40.52 21.30
C ALA A 10 27.11 39.64 20.13
N ALA A 11 27.94 40.19 19.25
CA ALA A 11 28.51 39.43 18.12
C ALA A 11 29.43 38.29 18.60
N LEU A 12 30.24 38.54 19.63
CA LEU A 12 31.12 37.52 20.22
C LEU A 12 30.31 36.39 20.89
N ALA A 13 29.23 36.73 21.60
CA ALA A 13 28.35 35.74 22.23
C ALA A 13 27.67 34.83 21.19
N VAL A 14 27.16 35.40 20.09
CA VAL A 14 26.56 34.62 18.99
C VAL A 14 27.61 33.74 18.31
N PHE A 15 28.83 34.25 18.08
CA PHE A 15 29.91 33.49 17.48
C PHE A 15 30.34 32.31 18.36
N LEU A 16 30.47 32.52 19.67
CA LEU A 16 30.78 31.45 20.64
C LEU A 16 29.66 30.42 20.73
N LEU A 17 28.39 30.83 20.66
CA LEU A 17 27.25 29.91 20.63
C LEU A 17 27.27 29.04 19.37
N LEU A 18 27.59 29.62 18.21
CA LEU A 18 27.70 28.88 16.95
C LEU A 18 28.88 27.90 16.98
N LEU A 19 30.03 28.31 17.51
CA LEU A 19 31.17 27.40 17.71
C LEU A 19 30.82 26.27 18.67
N TYR A 20 30.13 26.57 19.76
CA TYR A 20 29.63 25.55 20.70
C TYR A 20 28.70 24.56 20.00
N LEU A 21 27.74 25.03 19.19
CA LEU A 21 26.83 24.17 18.45
C LEU A 21 27.55 23.33 17.39
N ILE A 22 28.58 23.85 16.71
CA ILE A 22 29.35 23.09 15.72
C ILE A 22 30.16 21.99 16.41
N VAL A 23 30.89 22.33 17.48
CA VAL A 23 31.72 21.37 18.23
C VAL A 23 30.87 20.32 18.95
N PHE A 24 29.74 20.70 19.55
CA PHE A 24 28.87 19.74 20.24
C PHE A 24 27.93 18.95 19.32
N ARG A 25 27.66 19.41 18.08
CA ARG A 25 26.91 18.63 17.10
C ARG A 25 27.70 17.41 16.59
N GLU A 26 29.02 17.43 16.68
CA GLU A 26 29.88 16.26 16.39
C GLU A 26 30.05 15.34 17.61
N ALA A 27 29.61 15.75 18.80
CA ALA A 27 29.71 15.01 20.05
C ALA A 27 28.42 14.29 20.46
N THR A 28 27.47 14.05 19.53
CA THR A 28 26.53 12.94 19.75
C THR A 28 27.37 11.66 19.76
N PRO A 29 27.42 10.91 20.88
CA PRO A 29 28.07 9.62 20.86
C PRO A 29 27.40 8.82 19.76
N ARG A 30 28.17 8.45 18.73
CA ARG A 30 27.90 7.26 17.93
C ARG A 30 27.69 6.17 18.98
N LYS A 31 26.43 5.88 19.34
CA LYS A 31 26.09 4.63 19.99
C LYS A 31 26.65 3.61 19.03
N LYS A 32 27.79 3.02 19.40
CA LYS A 32 28.35 1.87 18.73
C LYS A 32 27.17 0.95 18.56
N ALA A 33 26.77 0.76 17.31
CA ALA A 33 25.95 -0.36 16.94
C ALA A 33 26.61 -1.54 17.62
N LYS A 34 25.91 -2.11 18.59
CA LYS A 34 26.27 -3.40 19.12
C LYS A 34 26.15 -4.29 17.90
N GLU A 35 27.30 -4.59 17.32
CA GLU A 35 27.49 -5.66 16.36
C GLU A 35 27.13 -6.91 17.17
N GLU A 36 25.82 -7.18 17.20
CA GLU A 36 25.32 -8.50 17.52
C GLU A 36 25.80 -9.36 16.36
N ASP A 37 26.89 -10.05 16.68
CA ASP A 37 27.24 -11.37 16.20
C ASP A 37 26.14 -11.93 15.31
N GLY A 38 26.46 -12.07 14.03
CA GLY A 38 25.55 -12.56 13.01
C GLY A 38 25.13 -13.98 13.34
N ASP A 39 24.06 -14.10 14.12
CA ASP A 39 23.26 -15.31 14.19
C ASP A 39 22.72 -15.53 12.78
N ALA A 40 23.27 -16.53 12.11
CA ALA A 40 22.77 -17.13 10.89
C ALA A 40 21.42 -17.87 11.14
N ALA A 41 20.51 -17.20 11.86
CA ALA A 41 19.19 -17.69 12.28
C ALA A 41 18.05 -16.85 11.63
N ASP A 42 18.36 -16.06 10.60
CA ASP A 42 17.38 -15.21 9.91
C ASP A 42 16.62 -15.93 8.77
N HIS A 43 16.79 -17.24 8.62
CA HIS A 43 16.14 -18.02 7.56
C HIS A 43 14.89 -18.79 7.99
N ASP A 44 14.53 -18.76 9.28
CA ASP A 44 13.42 -19.55 9.83
C ASP A 44 12.17 -18.73 10.17
N ARG A 45 12.16 -17.41 9.93
CA ARG A 45 10.94 -16.63 10.11
C ARG A 45 9.94 -16.97 8.99
N PRO A 46 8.71 -17.37 9.33
CA PRO A 46 7.67 -17.55 8.33
C PRO A 46 7.46 -16.27 7.52
N LEU A 47 7.25 -16.41 6.20
CA LEU A 47 7.10 -15.27 5.27
C LEU A 47 6.03 -14.27 5.72
N ASN A 48 4.97 -14.73 6.40
CA ASN A 48 3.89 -13.89 6.92
C ASN A 48 4.25 -13.07 8.17
N GLN A 49 5.43 -13.28 8.76
CA GLN A 49 5.96 -12.52 9.89
C GLN A 49 6.99 -11.48 9.46
N GLU A 50 7.37 -11.48 8.18
CA GLU A 50 8.29 -10.51 7.62
C GLU A 50 7.67 -9.10 7.67
N PRO A 51 8.42 -8.07 8.12
CA PRO A 51 7.90 -6.70 8.26
C PRO A 51 7.56 -6.05 6.92
N TRP A 52 8.05 -6.61 5.81
CA TRP A 52 7.77 -6.19 4.45
C TRP A 52 6.66 -7.02 3.77
N CYS A 53 6.13 -8.06 4.44
CA CYS A 53 5.08 -8.89 3.86
C CYS A 53 3.79 -8.07 3.66
N PRO A 54 3.20 -8.09 2.45
CA PRO A 54 1.92 -7.44 2.21
C PRO A 54 0.81 -7.99 3.11
N GLN A 55 -0.06 -7.11 3.58
CA GLN A 55 -1.28 -7.49 4.29
C GLN A 55 -2.40 -7.68 3.27
N LEU A 56 -2.94 -8.89 3.19
CA LEU A 56 -4.04 -9.25 2.30
C LEU A 56 -5.33 -9.41 3.10
N GLU A 57 -6.36 -8.66 2.71
CA GLU A 57 -7.72 -8.81 3.21
C GLU A 57 -8.65 -9.10 2.03
N VAL A 58 -9.46 -10.15 2.12
CA VAL A 58 -10.38 -10.56 1.06
C VAL A 58 -11.79 -10.52 1.59
N LYS A 59 -12.69 -9.88 0.84
CA LYS A 59 -14.12 -9.79 1.19
C LYS A 59 -14.99 -10.18 0.02
N ASN A 60 -16.20 -10.64 0.34
CA ASN A 60 -17.24 -10.84 -0.66
C ASN A 60 -17.63 -9.49 -1.30
N TRP A 61 -18.07 -9.50 -2.56
CA TRP A 61 -18.52 -8.28 -3.25
C TRP A 61 -19.61 -7.51 -2.48
N LYS A 62 -20.42 -8.20 -1.66
CA LYS A 62 -21.46 -7.57 -0.80
C LYS A 62 -20.88 -6.73 0.33
N GLU A 63 -19.62 -6.95 0.68
CA GLU A 63 -18.95 -6.35 1.84
C GLU A 63 -17.85 -5.36 1.41
N VAL A 64 -17.75 -5.03 0.13
CA VAL A 64 -16.68 -4.16 -0.40
C VAL A 64 -16.77 -2.73 0.13
N GLY A 65 -17.96 -2.29 0.55
CA GLY A 65 -18.14 -1.01 1.23
C GLY A 65 -17.40 -0.92 2.56
N LEU A 66 -16.91 -2.05 3.11
CA LEU A 66 -16.06 -2.08 4.31
C LEU A 66 -14.58 -1.84 3.99
N PHE A 67 -14.19 -1.75 2.72
CA PHE A 67 -12.82 -1.42 2.33
C PHE A 67 -12.67 0.09 2.13
N ASP A 68 -11.85 0.71 2.98
CA ASP A 68 -11.46 2.10 2.81
C ASP A 68 -10.70 2.28 1.48
N GLY A 69 -11.22 3.16 0.61
CA GLY A 69 -10.61 3.49 -0.68
C GLY A 69 -10.87 2.49 -1.80
N CYS A 70 -11.79 1.54 -1.63
CA CYS A 70 -12.14 0.60 -2.71
C CYS A 70 -12.70 1.35 -3.94
N PRO A 71 -12.19 1.07 -5.16
CA PRO A 71 -12.64 1.77 -6.36
C PRO A 71 -14.00 1.29 -6.88
N TRP A 72 -14.54 0.19 -6.34
CA TRP A 72 -15.82 -0.37 -6.77
C TRP A 72 -16.93 -0.16 -5.73
N SER A 73 -18.12 0.19 -6.23
CA SER A 73 -19.38 0.02 -5.51
C SER A 73 -20.30 -0.95 -6.27
N PHE A 74 -20.79 -1.95 -5.53
CA PHE A 74 -21.73 -2.95 -6.03
C PHE A 74 -23.14 -2.75 -5.48
N ASP A 75 -23.47 -1.53 -5.04
CA ASP A 75 -24.79 -1.19 -4.55
C ASP A 75 -25.85 -1.46 -5.63
N GLY A 76 -26.93 -2.14 -5.24
CA GLY A 76 -28.01 -2.53 -6.13
C GLY A 76 -27.76 -3.76 -7.01
N CYS A 77 -26.57 -4.38 -6.97
CA CYS A 77 -26.38 -5.69 -7.58
C CYS A 77 -27.09 -6.78 -6.76
N GLY A 78 -27.88 -7.63 -7.42
CA GLY A 78 -28.55 -8.79 -6.81
C GLY A 78 -27.77 -10.10 -6.95
N SER A 79 -26.82 -10.15 -7.89
CA SER A 79 -26.10 -11.37 -8.26
C SER A 79 -24.63 -11.11 -8.63
N ALA A 80 -23.80 -12.15 -8.54
CA ALA A 80 -22.40 -12.09 -8.97
C ALA A 80 -22.27 -11.77 -10.48
N GLN A 81 -23.25 -12.14 -11.29
CA GLN A 81 -23.29 -11.84 -12.72
C GLN A 81 -23.42 -10.33 -12.97
N GLU A 82 -24.36 -9.67 -12.29
CA GLU A 82 -24.52 -8.21 -12.37
C GLU A 82 -23.26 -7.46 -11.90
N VAL A 83 -22.52 -8.02 -10.93
CA VAL A 83 -21.23 -7.49 -10.48
C VAL A 83 -20.18 -7.57 -11.59
N VAL A 84 -20.06 -8.72 -12.26
CA VAL A 84 -19.14 -8.90 -13.40
C VAL A 84 -19.47 -7.93 -14.53
N GLU A 85 -20.76 -7.78 -14.87
CA GLU A 85 -21.22 -6.84 -15.89
C GLU A 85 -20.88 -5.38 -15.54
N ARG A 86 -20.97 -5.02 -14.26
CA ARG A 86 -20.60 -3.69 -13.77
C ARG A 86 -19.09 -3.45 -13.90
N ILE A 87 -18.26 -4.45 -13.65
CA ILE A 87 -16.79 -4.33 -13.74
C ILE A 87 -16.34 -4.22 -15.20
N TRP A 88 -16.75 -5.15 -16.06
CA TRP A 88 -16.19 -5.26 -17.41
C TRP A 88 -16.88 -4.34 -18.42
N LYS A 89 -18.13 -3.94 -18.17
CA LYS A 89 -19.08 -3.46 -19.20
C LYS A 89 -19.23 -4.48 -20.33
N VAL A 90 -20.38 -4.48 -21.01
CA VAL A 90 -20.57 -5.39 -22.14
C VAL A 90 -19.64 -4.99 -23.29
N PRO A 91 -18.75 -5.88 -23.78
CA PRO A 91 -17.85 -5.55 -24.88
C PRO A 91 -18.63 -5.25 -26.17
N VAL A 92 -18.27 -4.16 -26.85
CA VAL A 92 -18.86 -3.79 -28.15
C VAL A 92 -18.36 -4.73 -29.27
N CYS A 93 -17.12 -5.20 -29.15
CA CYS A 93 -16.53 -6.11 -30.13
C CYS A 93 -17.13 -7.52 -30.01
N LYS A 94 -17.79 -8.00 -31.07
CA LYS A 94 -18.40 -9.34 -31.12
C LYS A 94 -17.43 -10.48 -30.81
N GLY A 95 -16.15 -10.32 -31.17
CA GLY A 95 -15.12 -11.33 -30.87
C GLY A 95 -14.84 -11.49 -29.36
N LEU A 96 -15.09 -10.44 -28.57
CA LEU A 96 -14.91 -10.46 -27.12
C LEU A 96 -16.20 -10.80 -26.37
N GLN A 97 -17.36 -10.71 -27.02
CA GLN A 97 -18.65 -11.06 -26.41
C GLN A 97 -18.71 -12.54 -26.01
N GLY A 98 -18.18 -13.45 -26.85
CA GLY A 98 -18.12 -14.86 -26.50
C GLY A 98 -17.28 -15.14 -25.26
N GLY A 99 -16.17 -14.42 -25.08
CA GLY A 99 -15.35 -14.49 -23.87
C GLY A 99 -16.08 -13.95 -22.64
N HIS A 100 -16.80 -12.85 -22.79
CA HIS A 100 -17.62 -12.24 -21.74
C HIS A 100 -18.78 -13.15 -21.29
N GLU A 101 -19.52 -13.72 -22.24
CA GLU A 101 -20.60 -14.69 -21.95
C GLU A 101 -20.06 -15.97 -21.29
N ALA A 102 -18.90 -16.46 -21.75
CA ALA A 102 -18.23 -17.59 -21.13
C ALA A 102 -17.79 -17.30 -19.70
N LEU A 103 -17.38 -16.07 -19.40
CA LEU A 103 -17.07 -15.64 -18.03
C LEU A 103 -18.34 -15.61 -17.18
N LEU A 104 -19.39 -14.91 -17.61
CA LEU A 104 -20.65 -14.78 -16.87
C LEU A 104 -21.30 -16.12 -16.52
N SER A 105 -21.24 -17.09 -17.44
CA SER A 105 -21.80 -18.43 -17.22
C SER A 105 -21.00 -19.29 -16.24
N ARG A 106 -19.75 -18.92 -15.93
CA ARG A 106 -18.84 -19.71 -15.09
C ARG A 106 -18.56 -19.07 -13.74
N VAL A 107 -18.71 -17.76 -13.61
CA VAL A 107 -18.51 -17.07 -12.33
C VAL A 107 -19.61 -17.49 -11.35
N LYS A 108 -19.17 -18.01 -10.20
CA LYS A 108 -20.03 -18.37 -9.08
C LYS A 108 -20.06 -17.26 -8.04
N GLU A 109 -18.90 -16.66 -7.76
CA GLU A 109 -18.73 -15.66 -6.71
C GLU A 109 -17.71 -14.61 -7.13
N VAL A 110 -17.88 -13.38 -6.64
CA VAL A 110 -16.92 -12.29 -6.82
C VAL A 110 -16.38 -11.85 -5.46
N LEU A 111 -15.07 -11.83 -5.32
CA LEU A 111 -14.39 -11.32 -4.14
C LEU A 111 -13.56 -10.10 -4.53
N VAL A 112 -13.29 -9.24 -3.55
CA VAL A 112 -12.33 -8.15 -3.69
C VAL A 112 -11.24 -8.34 -2.66
N ALA A 113 -10.00 -8.27 -3.13
CA ALA A 113 -8.80 -8.27 -2.33
C ALA A 113 -8.28 -6.84 -2.17
N ARG A 114 -8.04 -6.44 -0.93
CA ARG A 114 -7.26 -5.26 -0.56
C ARG A 114 -5.87 -5.72 -0.15
N VAL A 115 -4.86 -5.23 -0.86
CA VAL A 115 -3.45 -5.54 -0.61
C VAL A 115 -2.77 -4.28 -0.11
N GLN A 116 -2.30 -4.30 1.14
CA GLN A 116 -1.59 -3.18 1.73
C GLN A 116 -0.11 -3.50 1.84
N LEU A 117 0.71 -2.70 1.15
CA LEU A 117 2.17 -2.74 1.25
C LEU A 117 2.61 -1.96 2.50
N VAL A 118 3.58 -2.52 3.23
CA VAL A 118 4.17 -1.85 4.40
C VAL A 118 5.25 -0.85 3.96
N VAL A 119 6.02 -1.19 2.91
CA VAL A 119 7.11 -0.38 2.35
C VAL A 119 7.15 -0.56 0.81
N PRO A 120 6.85 0.47 -0.02
CA PRO A 120 6.24 1.73 0.37
C PRO A 120 4.83 1.53 0.94
N LYS A 121 4.32 2.51 1.69
CA LYS A 121 2.95 2.45 2.23
C LYS A 121 1.94 2.73 1.12
N GLU A 122 1.50 1.67 0.46
CA GLU A 122 0.57 1.73 -0.67
C GLU A 122 -0.54 0.69 -0.52
N VAL A 123 -1.67 0.97 -1.15
CA VAL A 123 -2.84 0.09 -1.13
C VAL A 123 -3.24 -0.21 -2.57
N TYR A 124 -3.42 -1.49 -2.86
CA TYR A 124 -3.85 -2.00 -4.15
C TYR A 124 -5.12 -2.80 -3.98
N PHE A 125 -5.94 -2.81 -5.04
CA PHE A 125 -7.18 -3.56 -5.08
C PHE A 125 -7.18 -4.53 -6.26
N CYS A 126 -7.76 -5.71 -6.08
CA CYS A 126 -7.90 -6.72 -7.12
C CYS A 126 -9.27 -7.41 -6.98
N VAL A 127 -9.92 -7.72 -8.10
CA VAL A 127 -11.11 -8.57 -8.12
C VAL A 127 -10.68 -10.02 -8.31
N ILE A 128 -11.29 -10.91 -7.55
CA ILE A 128 -11.12 -12.35 -7.69
C ILE A 128 -12.46 -12.93 -8.14
N TYR A 129 -12.48 -13.52 -9.34
CA TYR A 129 -13.62 -14.25 -9.86
C TYR A 129 -13.46 -15.72 -9.50
N GLN A 130 -14.30 -16.21 -8.58
CA GLN A 130 -14.33 -17.62 -8.26
C GLN A 130 -15.30 -18.34 -9.20
N LEU A 131 -14.77 -19.29 -9.97
CA LEU A 131 -15.52 -20.04 -10.96
C LEU A 131 -16.24 -21.23 -10.30
N ALA A 132 -17.27 -21.77 -10.97
CA ALA A 132 -18.05 -22.90 -10.49
C ALA A 132 -17.22 -24.17 -10.25
N ASN A 133 -16.09 -24.33 -10.95
CA ASN A 133 -15.15 -25.43 -10.77
C ASN A 133 -14.13 -25.22 -9.63
N GLY A 134 -14.21 -24.10 -8.91
CA GLY A 134 -13.28 -23.73 -7.83
C GLY A 134 -12.02 -23.01 -8.30
N SER A 135 -11.82 -22.80 -9.61
CA SER A 135 -10.69 -22.00 -10.12
C SER A 135 -10.91 -20.51 -9.86
N GLU A 136 -9.82 -19.76 -9.78
CA GLU A 136 -9.83 -18.31 -9.55
C GLU A 136 -9.21 -17.57 -10.73
N LEU A 137 -9.84 -16.46 -11.12
CA LEU A 137 -9.31 -15.50 -12.08
C LEU A 137 -9.13 -14.15 -11.38
N PHE A 138 -8.08 -13.42 -11.75
CA PHE A 138 -7.73 -12.15 -11.12
C PHE A 138 -7.90 -10.99 -12.10
N GLY A 139 -8.49 -9.88 -11.63
CA GLY A 139 -8.65 -8.65 -12.39
C GLY A 139 -8.12 -7.45 -11.60
N GLY A 140 -7.38 -6.57 -12.28
CA GLY A 140 -6.89 -5.34 -11.66
C GLY A 140 -8.00 -4.31 -11.34
N PRO A 141 -7.65 -3.22 -10.65
CA PRO A 141 -8.57 -2.10 -10.43
C PRO A 141 -8.93 -1.43 -11.75
N PRO A 142 -10.03 -0.64 -11.81
CA PRO A 142 -10.31 0.20 -12.96
C PRO A 142 -9.10 1.12 -13.19
N THR A 143 -8.51 1.08 -14.38
CA THR A 143 -7.43 2.00 -14.72
C THR A 143 -8.02 3.38 -15.00
N GLU A 144 -7.57 4.41 -14.28
CA GLU A 144 -7.88 5.82 -14.56
C GLU A 144 -7.13 6.32 -15.81
N HIS A 145 -7.33 5.68 -16.95
CA HIS A 145 -6.79 6.06 -18.26
C HIS A 145 -7.77 5.50 -19.31
N THR A 146 -8.30 6.23 -20.30
CA THR A 146 -8.15 7.63 -20.78
C THR A 146 -9.27 7.83 -21.79
#